data_AF-A0A7S0QBL8-F1
#
_entry.id   AF-A0A7S0QBL8-F1
#
_cell.length_a   1.000
_cell.length_b   1.000
_cell.length_c   1.000
_cell.angle_alpha   90.00
_cell.angle_beta   90.00
_cell.angle_gamma   90.00
#
_symmetry.space_group_name_H-M   'P 1'
#
loop_
_entity.id
_entity.type
_entity.pdbx_description
1 polymer ?
#
loop_
_entity_poly.entity_id
_entity_poly.type
_entity_poly.pdbx_seq_one_letter_code
_entity_poly.pdbx_strand_id
1 'polypeptide(L)'
;ASGALGSPHLLQVSGIGPPSLLSAHGVSPRLGLHGVGSNLHDHLQVRAVYRLNEQAETLNTKMSLLGQARMGIEYALNQSGPLSMAPSQFGAFARSSPDVPTPDLQYHVPGSLS
;
A
#
# COMPACT_ATOMS: atom_id res chain seq x y z
N ALA A 1 20.38 -0.40 -2.39
CA ALA A 1 19.44 0.73 -2.22
C ALA A 1 18.51 0.40 -1.07
N SER A 2 18.33 1.30 -0.08
CA SER A 2 17.66 1.00 1.20
C SER A 2 16.21 1.52 1.27
N GLY A 3 15.55 1.70 0.12
CA GLY A 3 14.19 2.24 0.02
C GLY A 3 14.09 3.74 0.35
N ALA A 4 12.88 4.29 0.21
CA ALA A 4 12.61 5.73 0.41
C ALA A 4 12.81 6.21 1.85
N LEU A 5 12.72 5.31 2.84
CA LEU A 5 12.97 5.61 4.25
C LEU A 5 14.42 5.34 4.67
N GLY A 6 14.99 4.19 4.27
CA GLY A 6 16.33 3.79 4.71
C GLY A 6 17.45 4.54 4.00
N SER A 7 17.27 4.94 2.74
CA SER A 7 18.29 5.68 1.99
C SER A 7 18.57 7.08 2.56
N PRO A 8 17.57 7.93 2.86
CA PRO A 8 17.86 9.23 3.50
C PRO A 8 18.43 9.07 4.91
N HIS A 9 18.01 8.05 5.67
CA HIS A 9 18.59 7.76 6.98
C HIS A 9 20.08 7.43 6.89
N LEU A 10 20.47 6.53 5.97
CA LEU A 10 21.87 6.16 5.75
C LEU A 10 22.73 7.36 5.33
N LEU A 11 22.20 8.23 4.47
CA LEU A 11 22.87 9.48 4.08
C LEU A 11 23.08 10.38 5.31
N GLN A 12 22.04 10.59 6.13
CA GLN A 12 22.12 11.45 7.31
C GLN A 12 23.13 10.93 8.34
N VAL A 13 23.10 9.64 8.70
CA VAL A 13 24.10 9.06 9.64
C VAL A 13 25.52 9.03 9.07
N SER A 14 25.66 9.12 7.75
CA SER A 14 26.96 9.28 7.06
C SER A 14 27.43 10.74 6.99
N GLY A 15 26.68 11.69 7.55
CA GLY A 15 26.98 13.12 7.55
C GLY A 15 26.52 13.86 6.30
N ILE A 16 25.61 13.29 5.50
CA ILE A 16 25.08 13.88 4.27
C ILE A 16 23.60 14.22 4.49
N GLY A 17 23.28 15.51 4.62
CA GLY A 17 21.92 15.94 4.94
C GLY A 17 21.83 17.38 5.47
N PRO A 18 20.70 17.78 6.06
CA PRO A 18 20.51 19.14 6.58
C PRO A 18 21.49 19.42 7.74
N PRO A 19 22.44 20.37 7.63
CA PRO A 19 23.53 20.51 8.61
C PRO A 19 23.08 20.77 10.05
N SER A 20 22.01 21.54 10.23
CA SER A 20 21.42 21.81 11.55
C SER A 20 20.81 20.56 12.17
N LEU A 21 20.09 19.75 11.37
CA LEU A 21 19.51 18.49 11.80
C LEU A 21 20.60 17.49 12.20
N LEU A 22 21.65 17.37 11.37
CA LEU A 22 22.79 16.48 11.63
C LEU A 22 23.50 16.86 12.94
N SER A 23 23.80 18.15 13.11
CA SER A 23 24.48 18.66 14.30
C SER A 23 23.65 18.45 15.56
N ALA A 24 22.32 18.65 15.47
CA ALA A 24 21.39 18.40 16.58
C ALA A 24 21.36 16.92 17.03
N HIS A 25 21.70 15.99 16.14
CA HIS A 25 21.76 14.55 16.42
C HIS A 25 23.20 14.03 16.61
N GLY A 26 24.18 14.92 16.84
CA GLY A 26 25.57 14.54 17.11
C GLY A 26 26.33 13.99 15.89
N VAL A 27 25.84 14.22 14.67
CA VAL A 27 26.51 13.80 13.44
C VAL A 27 27.25 14.98 12.83
N SER A 28 28.56 14.84 12.64
CA SER A 28 29.37 15.85 11.95
C SER A 28 28.97 15.97 10.48
N PRO A 29 28.51 17.14 10.00
CA PRO A 29 28.15 17.33 8.60
C PRO A 29 29.39 17.20 7.69
N ARG A 30 29.32 16.28 6.72
CA ARG A 30 30.30 16.14 5.63
C ARG A 30 29.84 16.87 4.38
N LEU A 31 28.54 16.85 4.10
CA LEU A 31 27.93 17.52 2.96
C LEU A 31 26.53 18.03 3.32
N GLY A 32 26.32 19.34 3.19
CA GLY A 32 25.03 19.97 3.45
C GLY A 32 24.06 19.78 2.30
N LEU A 33 23.06 18.91 2.49
CA LEU A 33 21.98 18.69 1.52
C LEU A 33 20.62 18.72 2.23
N HIS A 34 19.95 19.86 2.14
CA HIS A 34 18.66 20.09 2.80
C HIS A 34 17.53 19.17 2.29
N GLY A 35 17.64 18.66 1.06
CA GLY A 35 16.64 17.76 0.47
C GLY A 35 16.66 16.33 1.02
N VAL A 36 17.73 15.89 1.69
CA VAL A 36 17.84 14.50 2.20
C VAL A 36 16.84 14.27 3.34
N GLY A 37 15.93 13.33 3.13
CA GLY A 37 14.84 13.01 4.07
C GLY A 37 13.61 13.91 3.93
N SER A 38 13.63 14.84 2.98
CA SER A 38 12.47 15.67 2.61
C SER A 38 11.70 15.05 1.43
N ASN A 39 10.54 15.62 1.10
CA ASN A 39 9.77 15.28 -0.10
C ASN A 39 9.32 13.80 -0.15
N LEU A 40 9.02 13.22 1.01
CA LEU A 40 8.42 11.91 1.10
C LEU A 40 6.99 12.00 0.55
N HIS A 41 6.78 11.35 -0.58
CA HIS A 41 5.46 11.16 -1.14
C HIS A 41 5.02 9.73 -0.86
N ASP A 42 3.79 9.61 -0.38
CA ASP A 42 3.11 8.33 -0.23
C ASP A 42 1.72 8.44 -0.87
N HIS A 43 1.21 7.31 -1.31
CA HIS A 43 -0.15 7.22 -1.83
C HIS A 43 -1.11 6.95 -0.68
N LEU A 44 -1.73 8.02 -0.14
CA LEU A 44 -2.73 7.88 0.91
C LEU A 44 -3.94 7.09 0.39
N GLN A 45 -4.13 5.87 0.90
CA GLN A 45 -5.26 5.01 0.51
C GLN A 45 -6.46 5.23 1.44
N VAL A 46 -7.54 5.81 0.91
CA VAL A 46 -8.82 5.91 1.62
C VAL A 46 -9.66 4.65 1.34
N ARG A 47 -10.09 3.96 2.39
CA ARG A 47 -10.92 2.75 2.28
C ARG A 47 -12.40 3.11 2.43
N ALA A 48 -13.17 3.00 1.34
CA ALA A 48 -14.62 3.03 1.40
C ALA A 48 -15.16 1.60 1.58
N VAL A 49 -16.00 1.38 2.60
CA VAL A 49 -16.64 0.09 2.88
C VAL A 49 -18.14 0.25 2.67
N TYR A 50 -18.71 -0.63 1.84
CA TYR A 50 -20.13 -0.61 1.50
C TYR A 50 -20.81 -1.88 2.00
N ARG A 51 -22.03 -1.76 2.51
CA ARG A 51 -22.87 -2.91 2.87
C ARG A 51 -23.52 -3.46 1.59
N LEU A 52 -23.29 -4.73 1.31
CA LEU A 52 -23.97 -5.44 0.22
C LEU A 52 -25.36 -5.92 0.69
N ASN A 53 -26.25 -6.20 -0.26
CA ASN A 53 -27.53 -6.84 0.04
C ASN A 53 -27.29 -8.23 0.67
N GLU A 54 -28.20 -8.67 1.54
CA GLU A 54 -28.04 -9.92 2.30
C GLU A 54 -27.92 -11.18 1.42
N GLN A 55 -28.34 -11.09 0.15
CA GLN A 55 -28.25 -12.19 -0.82
C GLN A 55 -26.90 -12.25 -1.55
N ALA A 56 -25.98 -11.29 -1.36
CA ALA A 56 -24.65 -11.35 -1.95
C ALA A 56 -23.75 -12.31 -1.16
N GLU A 57 -23.21 -13.34 -1.81
CA GLU A 57 -22.14 -14.14 -1.23
C GLU A 57 -20.85 -13.32 -1.15
N THR A 58 -20.21 -13.28 0.02
CA THR A 58 -18.94 -12.59 0.26
C THR A 58 -17.92 -13.56 0.84
N LEU A 59 -16.63 -13.22 0.79
CA LEU A 59 -15.60 -14.04 1.46
C LEU A 59 -15.86 -14.14 2.98
N ASN A 60 -16.44 -13.10 3.57
CA ASN A 60 -16.75 -13.08 5.00
C ASN A 60 -17.89 -14.04 5.38
N THR A 61 -18.85 -14.32 4.49
CA THR A 61 -19.87 -15.36 4.76
C THR A 61 -19.31 -16.78 4.67
N LYS A 62 -18.13 -16.98 4.06
CA LYS A 62 -17.46 -18.28 3.89
C LYS A 62 -16.30 -18.52 4.87
N MET A 63 -16.11 -17.63 5.85
CA MET A 63 -14.97 -17.65 6.78
C MET A 63 -15.11 -18.63 7.97
N SER A 64 -16.11 -19.50 7.99
CA SER A 64 -16.19 -20.58 8.99
C SER A 64 -15.05 -21.60 8.81
N LEU A 65 -14.68 -22.33 9.87
CA LEU A 65 -13.61 -23.35 9.81
C LEU A 65 -13.85 -24.39 8.69
N LEU A 66 -15.10 -24.82 8.51
CA LEU A 66 -15.49 -25.73 7.42
C LEU A 66 -15.39 -25.06 6.05
N GLY A 67 -15.79 -23.79 5.94
CA GLY A 67 -15.67 -23.01 4.71
C GLY A 67 -14.21 -22.81 4.29
N GLN A 68 -13.33 -22.49 5.24
CA GLN A 68 -11.89 -22.37 5.03
C GLN A 68 -11.25 -23.70 4.61
N ALA A 69 -11.60 -24.80 5.28
CA ALA A 69 -11.10 -26.13 4.92
C ALA A 69 -11.52 -26.52 3.49
N ARG A 70 -12.77 -26.25 3.10
CA ARG A 70 -13.27 -26.51 1.75
C ARG A 70 -12.53 -25.68 0.70
N MET A 71 -12.30 -24.39 0.96
CA MET A 71 -11.51 -23.52 0.06
C MET A 71 -10.07 -24.02 -0.08
N GLY A 72 -9.45 -24.47 1.01
CA GLY A 72 -8.09 -25.04 0.98
C GLY A 72 -8.01 -26.33 0.17
N ILE A 73 -8.97 -27.23 0.31
CA ILE A 73 -9.04 -28.47 -0.46
C ILE A 73 -9.25 -28.19 -1.95
N GLU A 74 -10.17 -27.28 -2.30
CA GLU A 74 -10.40 -26.90 -3.71
C GLU A 74 -9.13 -26.34 -4.35
N TYR A 75 -8.42 -25.46 -3.64
CA TYR A 75 -7.16 -24.91 -4.13
C TYR A 75 -6.09 -25.98 -4.28
N ALA A 76 -5.94 -26.89 -3.30
CA ALA A 76 -4.93 -27.94 -3.34
C ALA A 76 -5.15 -28.93 -4.49
N LEU A 77 -6.41 -29.24 -4.82
CA LEU A 77 -6.74 -30.22 -5.86
C LEU A 77 -6.81 -29.61 -7.25
N ASN A 78 -7.37 -28.40 -7.39
CA ASN A 78 -7.73 -27.83 -8.67
C ASN A 78 -7.02 -26.51 -8.99
N GLN A 79 -6.26 -25.95 -8.04
CA GLN A 79 -5.68 -24.59 -8.12
C GLN A 79 -6.74 -23.53 -8.44
N SER A 80 -7.99 -23.79 -8.04
CA SER A 80 -9.15 -22.93 -8.28
C SER A 80 -9.74 -22.41 -6.98
N GLY A 81 -10.74 -21.54 -7.11
CA GLY A 81 -11.51 -21.03 -5.99
C GLY A 81 -10.95 -19.74 -5.37
N PRO A 82 -11.53 -19.29 -4.25
CA PRO A 82 -11.27 -17.94 -3.74
C PRO A 82 -9.81 -17.68 -3.31
N LEU A 83 -9.04 -18.73 -3.01
CA LEU A 83 -7.62 -18.63 -2.64
C LEU A 83 -6.68 -18.42 -3.84
N SER A 84 -7.12 -18.70 -5.07
CA SER A 84 -6.34 -18.41 -6.28
C SER A 84 -6.66 -17.06 -6.91
N MET A 85 -7.61 -16.30 -6.35
CA MET A 85 -8.00 -14.98 -6.86
C MET A 85 -7.07 -13.88 -6.38
N ALA A 86 -6.75 -12.93 -7.25
CA ALA A 86 -6.01 -11.74 -6.85
C ALA A 86 -6.83 -10.92 -5.82
N PRO A 87 -6.18 -10.37 -4.77
CA PRO A 87 -6.86 -9.61 -3.74
C PRO A 87 -7.53 -8.34 -4.29
N SER A 88 -6.97 -7.73 -5.34
CA SER A 88 -7.56 -6.61 -6.08
C SER A 88 -8.12 -7.11 -7.42
N GLN A 89 -9.44 -7.20 -7.54
CA GLN A 89 -10.09 -7.69 -8.76
C GLN A 89 -10.26 -6.59 -9.81
N PHE A 90 -10.30 -5.32 -9.38
CA PHE A 90 -10.41 -4.20 -10.29
C PHE A 90 -9.58 -3.01 -9.81
N GLY A 91 -8.93 -2.36 -10.76
CA GLY A 91 -8.18 -1.12 -10.55
C GLY A 91 -8.63 -0.07 -11.56
N ALA A 92 -8.80 1.17 -11.11
CA ALA A 92 -9.08 2.29 -12.00
C ALA A 92 -8.22 3.50 -11.66
N PHE A 93 -7.85 4.25 -12.70
CA PHE A 93 -7.16 5.53 -12.57
C PHE A 93 -8.12 6.64 -13.00
N ALA A 94 -8.25 7.69 -12.20
CA ALA A 94 -9.11 8.83 -12.51
C ALA A 94 -8.40 10.14 -12.19
N ARG A 95 -8.93 11.22 -12.77
CA ARG A 95 -8.55 12.59 -12.42
C ARG A 95 -9.48 13.09 -11.31
N SER A 96 -8.93 13.74 -10.29
CA SER A 96 -9.71 14.39 -9.22
C SER A 96 -10.46 15.63 -9.71
N SER A 97 -9.91 16.33 -10.71
CA SER A 97 -10.50 17.52 -11.35
C SER A 97 -10.14 17.56 -12.86
N PRO A 98 -10.95 18.21 -13.72
CA PRO A 98 -10.58 18.51 -15.11
C PRO A 98 -9.25 19.26 -15.26
N ASP A 99 -8.83 20.02 -14.24
CA ASP A 99 -7.61 20.83 -14.25
C ASP A 99 -6.32 20.01 -14.10
N VAL A 100 -6.43 18.72 -13.72
CA VAL A 100 -5.27 17.85 -13.55
C VAL A 100 -4.91 17.20 -14.90
N PRO A 101 -3.68 17.36 -15.41
CA PRO A 101 -3.31 16.89 -16.74
C PRO A 101 -3.20 15.36 -16.83
N THR A 102 -2.99 14.67 -15.70
CA THR A 102 -2.83 13.21 -15.61
C THR A 102 -3.66 12.63 -14.46
N PRO A 103 -4.04 11.34 -14.50
CA PRO A 103 -4.71 10.70 -13.38
C PRO A 103 -3.88 10.77 -12.08
N ASP A 104 -4.49 11.29 -11.03
CA ASP A 104 -3.91 11.45 -9.68
C ASP A 104 -4.62 10.59 -8.63
N LEU A 105 -5.73 9.93 -9.00
CA LEU A 105 -6.46 9.00 -8.14
C LEU A 105 -6.31 7.57 -8.64
N GLN A 106 -6.04 6.66 -7.71
CA GLN A 106 -6.02 5.22 -7.95
C GLN A 106 -7.07 4.54 -7.07
N TYR A 107 -8.01 3.85 -7.70
CA TYR A 107 -9.02 3.04 -7.04
C TYR A 107 -8.61 1.58 -7.08
N HIS A 108 -8.68 0.92 -5.93
CA HIS A 108 -8.57 -0.52 -5.82
C HIS A 108 -9.90 -1.06 -5.29
N VAL A 109 -10.50 -1.96 -6.04
CA VAL A 109 -11.68 -2.72 -5.61
C VAL A 109 -11.23 -4.13 -5.30
N PRO A 110 -11.06 -4.47 -4.01
CA PRO A 110 -10.72 -5.83 -3.64
C PRO A 110 -11.89 -6.77 -3.89
N GLY A 111 -11.58 -8.04 -4.15
CA GLY A 111 -12.58 -9.09 -4.23
C GLY A 111 -13.33 -9.22 -2.91
N SER A 112 -14.63 -8.91 -2.94
CA SER A 112 -15.65 -8.95 -1.87
C SER A 112 -15.20 -9.51 -0.51
N LEU A 113 -14.64 -8.64 0.34
CA LEU A 113 -14.63 -8.79 1.80
C LEU A 113 -15.57 -7.72 2.36
N SER A 114 -16.79 -8.11 2.75
CA SER A 114 -17.77 -7.21 3.37
C SER A 114 -17.55 -7.06 4.87
#